data_AF-A0AB39U416-F1
#
_entry.id   AF-A0AB39U416-F1
#
_cell.length_a   1.000
_cell.length_b   1.000
_cell.length_c   1.000
_cell.angle_alpha   90.00
_cell.angle_beta   90.00
_cell.angle_gamma   90.00
#
_symmetry.space_group_name_H-M   'P 1'
#
loop_
_entity.id
_entity.type
_entity.pdbx_description
1 polymer ?
#
loop_
_entity_poly.entity_id
_entity_poly.type
_entity_poly.pdbx_seq_one_letter_code
_entity_poly.pdbx_strand_id
1 'polypeptide(L)'
;MTVATFSDSVPMFHYDFVRTAGKGIPSAHINVHASNDSAVKVMLGCGGKNRGKARRKRFVDSGFFPTFSTLHFPVGGDRFRPGLEDVLEMLIREFGIDAEDHCLDAIKDSRKEYRERQLRALVREFPQIVYDELIQAGHDLAERPAAHVSHASESRLTKY
;
A
#
# COMPACT_ATOMS: atom_id res chain seq x y z
N MET A 1 5.33 -5.61 -11.98
CA MET A 1 4.71 -6.80 -12.60
C MET A 1 3.41 -6.37 -13.28
N THR A 2 3.30 -6.58 -14.60
CA THR A 2 2.10 -6.24 -15.36
C THR A 2 1.33 -7.50 -15.72
N VAL A 3 0.02 -7.50 -15.50
CA VAL A 3 -0.88 -8.56 -15.98
C VAL A 3 -1.78 -7.97 -17.04
N ALA A 4 -1.78 -8.56 -18.23
CA ALA A 4 -2.56 -8.10 -19.37
C ALA A 4 -3.37 -9.26 -19.96
N THR A 5 -4.46 -8.93 -20.65
CA THR A 5 -5.19 -9.92 -21.45
C THR A 5 -4.47 -10.13 -22.78
N PHE A 6 -4.63 -11.30 -23.38
CA PHE A 6 -4.10 -11.56 -24.72
C PHE A 6 -4.79 -10.72 -25.81
N SER A 7 -6.01 -10.27 -25.54
CA SER A 7 -6.89 -9.61 -26.50
C SER A 7 -6.79 -8.08 -26.48
N ASP A 8 -6.14 -7.49 -25.47
CA ASP A 8 -6.11 -6.06 -25.29
C ASP A 8 -4.69 -5.56 -24.98
N SER A 9 -4.36 -4.38 -25.48
CA SER A 9 -3.05 -3.75 -25.28
C SER A 9 -2.96 -3.03 -23.93
N VAL A 10 -4.10 -2.78 -23.30
CA VAL A 10 -4.19 -2.20 -21.95
C VAL A 10 -4.07 -3.31 -20.92
N PRO A 11 -3.11 -3.23 -19.98
CA PRO A 11 -2.99 -4.25 -18.94
C PRO A 11 -4.21 -4.26 -18.04
N MET A 12 -4.57 -5.37 -17.40
CA MET A 12 -5.63 -5.44 -16.39
C MET A 12 -5.20 -4.76 -15.08
N PHE A 13 -3.97 -5.02 -14.66
CA PHE A 13 -3.37 -4.33 -13.52
C PHE A 13 -1.86 -4.34 -13.59
N HIS A 14 -1.26 -3.39 -12.89
CA HIS A 14 0.17 -3.24 -12.75
C HIS A 14 0.53 -3.17 -11.27
N TYR A 15 1.35 -4.10 -10.81
CA TYR A 15 1.87 -4.15 -9.45
C TYR A 15 3.30 -3.61 -9.44
N ASP A 16 3.55 -2.53 -8.72
CA ASP A 16 4.83 -1.86 -8.70
C ASP A 16 5.45 -1.78 -7.31
N PHE A 17 6.78 -1.82 -7.30
CA PHE A 17 7.60 -1.55 -6.14
C PHE A 17 8.72 -0.58 -6.50
N VAL A 18 8.68 0.62 -5.92
CA VAL A 18 9.69 1.66 -6.05
C VAL A 18 10.33 1.89 -4.69
N ARG A 19 11.58 1.45 -4.54
CA ARG A 19 12.33 1.51 -3.27
C ARG A 19 12.45 2.94 -2.72
N THR A 20 12.60 3.93 -3.62
CA THR A 20 12.67 5.35 -3.28
C THR A 20 11.55 6.10 -4.01
N ALA A 21 10.31 5.95 -3.53
CA ALA A 21 9.15 6.59 -4.14
C ALA A 21 9.16 8.12 -3.92
N GLY A 22 8.67 8.87 -4.92
CA GLY A 22 8.49 10.31 -4.82
C GLY A 22 7.41 10.71 -3.81
N LYS A 23 7.36 12.00 -3.44
CA LYS A 23 6.42 12.51 -2.43
C LYS A 23 4.96 12.23 -2.82
N GLY A 24 4.30 11.37 -2.04
CA GLY A 24 2.87 11.07 -2.17
C GLY A 24 2.52 9.89 -3.09
N ILE A 25 3.49 9.04 -3.44
CA ILE A 25 3.25 7.74 -4.09
C ILE A 25 3.68 6.64 -3.11
N PRO A 26 2.87 5.58 -2.87
CA PRO A 26 3.29 4.47 -2.02
C PRO A 26 4.46 3.69 -2.64
N SER A 27 5.43 3.25 -1.82
CA SER A 27 6.58 2.46 -2.30
C SER A 27 6.18 1.15 -2.95
N ALA A 28 5.07 0.54 -2.52
CA ALA A 28 4.47 -0.60 -3.20
C ALA A 28 3.01 -0.26 -3.49
N HIS A 29 2.58 -0.42 -4.73
CA HIS A 29 1.21 -0.13 -5.13
C HIS A 29 0.74 -0.98 -6.32
N ILE A 30 -0.56 -1.07 -6.51
CA ILE A 30 -1.20 -1.66 -7.67
C ILE A 30 -2.05 -0.60 -8.38
N ASN A 31 -1.89 -0.49 -9.69
CA ASN A 31 -2.75 0.26 -10.58
C ASN A 31 -3.71 -0.72 -11.25
N VAL A 32 -5.02 -0.50 -11.14
CA VAL A 32 -6.02 -1.36 -11.75
C VAL A 32 -6.63 -0.64 -12.94
N HIS A 33 -6.54 -1.26 -14.10
CA HIS A 33 -7.10 -0.71 -15.33
C HIS A 33 -8.51 -1.27 -15.51
N ALA A 34 -9.46 -0.51 -15.01
CA ALA A 34 -10.88 -0.81 -15.12
C ALA A 34 -11.67 0.47 -15.42
N SER A 35 -12.85 0.31 -15.99
CA SER A 35 -13.86 1.37 -16.03
C SER A 35 -14.71 1.31 -14.76
N ASN A 36 -14.81 2.45 -14.06
CA ASN A 36 -15.72 2.59 -12.93
C ASN A 36 -16.19 4.04 -12.85
N ASP A 37 -17.34 4.31 -13.46
CA ASP A 37 -17.89 5.66 -13.58
C ASP A 37 -18.14 6.31 -12.22
N SER A 38 -18.52 5.54 -11.20
CA SER A 38 -18.75 6.05 -9.84
C SER A 38 -17.45 6.53 -9.20
N ALA A 39 -16.37 5.77 -9.35
CA ALA A 39 -15.07 6.17 -8.86
C ALA A 39 -14.52 7.38 -9.60
N VAL A 40 -14.70 7.46 -10.92
CA VAL A 40 -14.32 8.64 -11.70
C VAL A 40 -15.11 9.87 -11.26
N LYS A 41 -16.42 9.74 -11.01
CA LYS A 41 -17.24 10.82 -10.44
C LYS A 41 -16.73 11.28 -9.08
N VAL A 42 -16.35 10.36 -8.19
CA VAL A 42 -15.73 10.71 -6.90
C VAL A 42 -14.40 11.43 -7.12
N MET A 43 -13.53 10.94 -8.02
CA MET A 43 -12.25 11.57 -8.33
C MET A 43 -12.36 12.99 -8.92
N LEU A 44 -13.46 13.26 -9.64
CA LEU A 44 -13.76 14.59 -10.18
C LEU A 44 -14.52 15.46 -9.17
N GLY A 45 -15.33 14.86 -8.31
CA GLY A 45 -16.23 15.53 -7.36
C GLY A 45 -15.59 15.88 -6.01
N CYS A 46 -14.68 15.05 -5.52
CA CYS A 46 -14.00 15.22 -4.23
C CYS A 46 -12.69 16.02 -4.34
N GLY A 47 -12.33 16.70 -3.24
CA GLY A 47 -11.04 17.36 -3.05
C GLY A 47 -10.97 18.83 -3.43
N GLY A 48 -11.22 19.68 -2.44
CA GLY A 48 -10.96 21.13 -2.50
C GLY A 48 -9.46 21.48 -2.46
N LYS A 49 -8.59 20.50 -2.17
CA LYS A 49 -7.13 20.65 -2.10
C LYS A 49 -6.46 20.53 -3.48
N ASN A 50 -5.17 20.91 -3.57
CA ASN A 50 -4.45 21.15 -4.84
C ASN A 50 -4.53 20.04 -5.88
N ARG A 51 -4.49 18.76 -5.47
CA ARG A 51 -4.55 17.62 -6.41
C ARG A 51 -5.93 17.44 -7.05
N GLY A 52 -7.01 17.53 -6.27
CA GLY A 52 -8.39 17.47 -6.78
C GLY A 52 -8.70 18.64 -7.71
N LYS A 53 -8.31 19.86 -7.33
CA LYS A 53 -8.39 21.06 -8.18
C LYS A 53 -7.59 20.92 -9.47
N ALA A 54 -6.34 20.45 -9.41
CA ALA A 54 -5.50 20.26 -10.58
C ALA A 54 -6.08 19.20 -11.53
N ARG A 55 -6.62 18.10 -10.99
CA ARG A 55 -7.23 17.03 -11.78
C ARG A 55 -8.50 17.52 -12.48
N ARG A 56 -9.35 18.28 -11.78
CA ARG A 56 -10.55 18.91 -12.37
C ARG A 56 -10.18 19.93 -13.45
N LYS A 57 -9.17 20.77 -13.20
CA LYS A 57 -8.66 21.73 -14.19
C LYS A 57 -8.14 21.03 -15.45
N ARG A 58 -7.38 19.93 -15.30
CA ARG A 58 -6.89 19.13 -16.44
C ARG A 58 -8.04 18.51 -17.24
N PHE A 59 -9.10 18.06 -16.57
CA PHE A 59 -10.29 17.57 -17.25
C PHE A 59 -10.97 18.66 -18.09
N VAL A 60 -11.17 19.85 -17.50
CA VAL A 60 -11.79 20.99 -18.20
C VAL A 60 -10.93 21.52 -19.35
N ASP A 61 -9.62 21.69 -19.12
CA ASP A 61 -8.72 22.35 -20.07
C ASP A 61 -8.28 21.45 -21.23
N SER A 62 -8.07 20.16 -20.97
CA SER A 62 -7.47 19.23 -21.96
C SER A 62 -8.33 17.99 -22.23
N GLY A 63 -9.56 17.93 -21.70
CA GLY A 63 -10.43 16.76 -21.81
C GLY A 63 -9.88 15.51 -21.13
N PHE A 64 -8.83 15.63 -20.29
CA PHE A 64 -8.19 14.47 -19.68
C PHE A 64 -9.13 13.81 -18.69
N PHE A 65 -9.63 12.63 -19.04
CA PHE A 65 -10.52 11.85 -18.18
C PHE A 65 -9.69 10.97 -17.24
N PRO A 66 -9.73 11.19 -15.92
CA PRO A 66 -8.92 10.39 -15.02
C PRO A 66 -9.56 9.00 -14.89
N THR A 67 -8.80 7.96 -15.22
CA THR A 67 -9.24 6.56 -15.19
C THR A 67 -8.84 5.87 -13.88
N PHE A 68 -9.44 4.73 -13.60
CA PHE A 68 -9.13 3.93 -12.40
C PHE A 68 -7.65 3.51 -12.33
N SER A 69 -7.00 3.37 -13.49
CA SER A 69 -5.56 3.09 -13.60
C SER A 69 -4.66 4.22 -13.10
N THR A 70 -5.18 5.45 -12.99
CA THR A 70 -4.41 6.58 -12.44
C THR A 70 -4.32 6.57 -10.91
N LEU A 71 -5.03 5.66 -10.24
CA LEU A 71 -4.99 5.50 -8.79
C LEU A 71 -3.93 4.49 -8.39
N HIS A 72 -3.13 4.84 -7.39
CA HIS A 72 -2.14 3.95 -6.79
C HIS A 72 -2.71 3.32 -5.52
N PHE A 73 -3.22 2.10 -5.62
CA PHE A 73 -3.71 1.36 -4.45
C PHE A 73 -2.50 0.80 -3.68
N PRO A 74 -2.29 1.17 -2.41
CA PRO A 74 -1.12 0.71 -1.68
C PRO A 74 -1.24 -0.77 -1.32
N VAL A 75 -0.11 -1.44 -1.32
CA VAL A 75 -0.01 -2.87 -0.95
C VAL A 75 0.94 -3.09 0.24
N GLY A 76 1.10 -2.06 1.08
CA GLY A 76 1.77 -2.16 2.39
C GLY A 76 3.23 -1.73 2.45
N GLY A 77 3.71 -1.07 1.40
CA GLY A 77 5.06 -0.54 1.35
C GLY A 77 6.10 -1.65 1.16
N ASP A 78 7.31 -1.43 1.69
CA ASP A 78 8.49 -2.23 1.38
C ASP A 78 8.57 -3.60 2.05
N ARG A 79 7.83 -3.82 3.15
CA ARG A 79 8.04 -5.01 4.01
C ARG A 79 6.78 -5.60 4.64
N PHE A 80 5.65 -4.89 4.66
CA PHE A 80 4.45 -5.34 5.38
C PHE A 80 3.21 -5.30 4.48
N ARG A 81 2.12 -5.96 4.91
CA ARG A 81 0.81 -5.91 4.24
C ARG A 81 0.22 -4.49 4.35
N PRO A 82 -0.66 -4.05 3.43
CA PRO A 82 -1.30 -2.74 3.55
C PRO A 82 -2.09 -2.66 4.85
N GLY A 83 -1.72 -1.70 5.69
CA GLY A 83 -2.49 -1.32 6.86
C GLY A 83 -3.71 -0.48 6.46
N LEU A 84 -4.64 -0.30 7.39
CA LEU A 84 -5.76 0.64 7.21
C LEU A 84 -5.23 2.06 6.92
N GLU A 85 -4.12 2.41 7.54
CA GLU A 85 -3.42 3.69 7.37
C GLU A 85 -2.97 3.93 5.93
N ASP A 86 -2.54 2.89 5.23
CA ASP A 86 -2.15 2.99 3.83
C ASP A 86 -3.38 3.31 2.96
N VAL A 87 -4.51 2.64 3.22
CA VAL A 87 -5.78 2.90 2.52
C VAL A 87 -6.26 4.33 2.80
N LEU A 88 -6.26 4.78 4.05
CA LEU A 88 -6.67 6.13 4.43
C LEU A 88 -5.79 7.20 3.77
N GLU A 89 -4.46 7.01 3.76
CA GLU A 89 -3.56 7.94 3.08
C GLU A 89 -3.79 7.99 1.57
N MET A 90 -4.07 6.84 0.94
CA MET A 90 -4.42 6.77 -0.47
C MET A 90 -5.75 7.49 -0.76
N LEU A 91 -6.77 7.33 0.08
CA LEU A 91 -8.02 8.08 -0.06
C LEU A 91 -7.79 9.60 0.02
N ILE A 92 -6.97 10.06 0.95
CA ILE A 92 -6.67 11.49 1.10
C ILE A 92 -5.83 12.00 -0.10
N ARG A 93 -4.80 11.26 -0.52
CA ARG A 93 -3.86 11.73 -1.55
C ARG A 93 -4.34 11.50 -2.98
N GLU A 94 -4.91 10.34 -3.26
CA GLU A 94 -5.31 9.92 -4.60
C GLU A 94 -6.75 10.28 -4.90
N PHE A 95 -7.68 10.07 -3.97
CA PHE A 95 -9.07 10.49 -4.13
C PHE A 95 -9.30 11.96 -3.72
N GLY A 96 -8.34 12.57 -3.05
CA GLY A 96 -8.40 13.97 -2.66
C GLY A 96 -9.39 14.23 -1.54
N ILE A 97 -9.78 13.23 -0.74
CA ILE A 97 -10.77 13.39 0.32
C ILE A 97 -10.30 14.48 1.31
N ASP A 98 -11.23 15.36 1.70
CA ASP A 98 -10.94 16.38 2.69
C ASP A 98 -10.67 15.72 4.04
N ALA A 99 -9.59 16.17 4.68
CA ALA A 99 -9.13 15.66 5.97
C ALA A 99 -8.77 16.85 6.85
N GLU A 100 -9.08 16.71 8.15
CA GLU A 100 -8.70 17.66 9.18
C GLU A 100 -7.19 17.87 9.24
N ASP A 101 -6.79 18.99 9.83
CA ASP A 101 -5.39 19.27 10.09
C ASP A 101 -4.80 18.16 10.98
N HIS A 102 -3.51 17.84 10.80
CA HIS A 102 -2.80 16.74 11.47
C HIS A 102 -3.30 15.31 11.19
N CYS A 103 -4.33 15.10 10.38
CA CYS A 103 -4.80 13.75 10.03
C CYS A 103 -3.67 12.88 9.43
N LEU A 104 -2.81 13.45 8.58
CA LEU A 104 -1.66 12.73 8.03
C LEU A 104 -0.59 12.38 9.08
N ASP A 105 -0.45 13.20 10.12
CA ASP A 105 0.47 12.91 11.23
C ASP A 105 -0.09 11.75 12.07
N ALA A 106 -1.38 11.77 12.38
CA ALA A 106 -2.07 10.68 13.08
C ALA A 106 -2.00 9.35 12.31
N ILE A 107 -2.18 9.39 10.97
CA ILE A 107 -2.01 8.22 10.10
C ILE A 107 -0.57 7.69 10.17
N LYS A 108 0.42 8.58 10.16
CA LYS A 108 1.83 8.20 10.24
C LYS A 108 2.17 7.53 11.57
N ASP A 109 1.66 8.07 12.68
CA ASP A 109 1.88 7.51 14.01
C ASP A 109 1.17 6.16 14.18
N SER A 110 -0.09 6.05 13.78
CA SER A 110 -0.83 4.78 13.78
C SER A 110 -0.11 3.71 12.94
N ARG A 111 0.42 4.09 11.76
CA ARG A 111 1.17 3.17 10.91
C ARG A 111 2.44 2.68 11.59
N LYS A 112 3.14 3.55 12.32
CA LYS A 112 4.32 3.16 13.09
C LYS A 112 3.95 2.13 14.16
N GLU A 113 2.90 2.39 14.94
CA GLU A 113 2.43 1.45 15.95
C GLU A 113 2.00 0.11 15.34
N TYR A 114 1.27 0.14 14.23
CA TYR A 114 0.85 -1.07 13.52
C TYR A 114 2.05 -1.90 13.07
N ARG A 115 3.07 -1.26 12.48
CA ARG A 115 4.30 -1.93 12.06
C ARG A 115 5.07 -2.52 13.25
N GLU A 116 5.15 -1.82 14.36
CA GLU A 116 5.77 -2.36 15.58
C GLU A 116 5.02 -3.59 16.10
N ARG A 117 3.66 -3.57 16.09
CA ARG A 117 2.85 -4.73 16.45
C ARG A 117 3.10 -5.92 15.51
N GLN A 118 3.15 -5.69 14.19
CA GLN A 118 3.46 -6.71 13.20
C GLN A 118 4.86 -7.31 13.40
N LEU A 119 5.86 -6.45 13.62
CA LEU A 119 7.23 -6.90 13.89
C LEU A 119 7.32 -7.75 15.16
N ARG A 120 6.66 -7.33 16.24
CA ARG A 120 6.60 -8.12 17.48
C ARG A 120 5.93 -9.47 17.28
N ALA A 121 4.89 -9.54 16.45
CA ALA A 121 4.26 -10.81 16.09
C ALA A 121 5.22 -11.72 15.32
N LEU A 122 5.91 -11.20 14.30
CA LEU A 122 6.92 -11.95 13.54
C LEU A 122 8.08 -12.43 14.41
N VAL A 123 8.57 -11.60 15.34
CA VAL A 123 9.65 -11.99 16.26
C VAL A 123 9.23 -13.17 17.14
N ARG A 124 7.97 -13.20 17.60
CA ARG A 124 7.43 -14.31 18.38
C ARG A 124 7.25 -15.59 17.55
N GLU A 125 6.89 -15.43 16.28
CA GLU A 125 6.67 -16.56 15.36
C GLU A 125 7.99 -17.12 14.80
N PHE A 126 9.03 -16.29 14.66
CA PHE A 126 10.31 -16.69 14.07
C PHE A 126 11.51 -16.33 14.97
N PRO A 127 11.53 -16.78 16.24
CA PRO A 127 12.54 -16.35 17.20
C PRO A 127 13.96 -16.79 16.81
N GLN A 128 14.11 -17.91 16.09
CA GLN A 128 15.40 -18.40 15.61
C GLN A 128 15.98 -17.54 14.49
N ILE A 129 15.14 -17.06 13.56
CA ILE A 129 15.58 -16.15 12.49
C ILE A 129 16.09 -14.85 13.12
N VAL A 130 15.36 -14.32 14.12
CA VAL A 130 15.77 -13.12 14.84
C VAL A 130 17.10 -13.32 15.57
N TYR A 131 17.28 -14.47 16.22
CA TYR A 131 18.55 -14.81 16.86
C TYR A 131 19.69 -14.83 15.84
N ASP A 132 19.53 -15.53 14.72
CA ASP A 132 20.59 -15.69 13.71
C ASP A 132 20.98 -14.33 13.10
N GLU A 133 20.01 -13.44 12.83
CA GLU A 133 20.26 -12.07 12.35
C GLU A 133 20.99 -11.20 13.39
N LEU A 134 20.65 -11.33 14.67
CA LEU A 134 21.34 -10.59 15.74
C LEU A 134 22.80 -11.04 15.92
N ILE A 135 23.06 -12.35 15.83
CA ILE A 135 24.44 -12.88 15.82
C ILE A 135 25.21 -12.34 14.61
N GLN A 136 24.62 -12.34 13.41
CA GLN A 136 25.26 -11.79 12.20
C GLN A 136 25.56 -10.29 12.31
N ALA A 137 24.70 -9.53 13.00
CA ALA A 137 24.92 -8.12 13.29
C ALA A 137 26.00 -7.86 14.36
N GLY A 138 26.59 -8.92 14.94
CA GLY A 138 27.67 -8.83 15.93
C GLY A 138 27.19 -8.75 17.37
N HIS A 139 25.93 -9.07 17.65
CA HIS A 139 25.45 -9.20 19.03
C HIS A 139 25.84 -10.56 19.61
N ASP A 140 26.15 -10.58 20.90
CA ASP A 140 26.38 -11.82 21.65
C ASP A 140 25.11 -12.17 22.43
N LEU A 141 24.50 -13.30 22.09
CA LEU A 141 23.28 -13.82 22.72
C LEU A 141 23.61 -15.17 23.35
N ALA A 142 23.27 -15.31 24.64
CA ALA A 142 23.68 -16.47 25.42
C ALA A 142 23.06 -17.80 24.98
N GLU A 143 21.83 -17.78 24.47
CA GLU A 143 21.09 -19.00 24.11
C GLU A 143 20.21 -18.79 22.88
N ARG A 144 20.20 -19.79 21.99
CA ARG A 144 19.32 -19.83 20.83
C ARG A 144 17.92 -20.24 21.27
N PRO A 145 16.88 -19.42 21.00
CA PRO A 145 15.52 -19.75 21.38
C PRO A 145 15.00 -20.98 20.62
N ALA A 146 14.08 -21.72 21.26
CA ALA A 146 13.39 -22.83 20.62
C ALA A 146 12.57 -22.35 19.41
N ALA A 147 12.42 -23.22 18.42
CA ALA A 147 11.56 -22.94 17.27
C ALA A 147 10.09 -22.80 17.74
N HIS A 148 9.41 -21.78 17.23
CA HIS A 148 7.96 -21.67 17.43
C HIS A 148 7.26 -22.59 16.42
N VAL A 149 6.39 -23.47 16.92
CA VAL A 149 5.56 -24.33 16.05
C VAL A 149 4.36 -23.51 15.58
N SER A 150 4.46 -22.95 14.37
CA SER A 150 3.32 -22.27 13.74
C SER A 150 2.44 -23.30 13.03
N HIS A 151 1.16 -23.37 13.40
CA HIS A 151 0.15 -24.04 12.58
C HIS A 151 -0.22 -23.10 11.44
N ALA A 152 0.58 -23.09 10.37
CA ALA A 152 0.25 -22.32 9.18
C ALA A 152 -1.16 -22.71 8.70
N SER A 153 -2.11 -21.77 8.73
CA SER A 153 -3.40 -22.03 8.12
C SER A 153 -3.17 -22.20 6.63
N GLU A 154 -3.56 -23.35 6.06
CA GLU A 154 -3.49 -23.56 4.63
C GLU A 154 -4.17 -22.39 3.89
N SER A 155 -3.57 -21.97 2.78
CA SER A 155 -4.16 -20.96 1.91
C SER A 155 -5.55 -21.42 1.51
N ARG A 156 -6.59 -20.66 1.89
CA ARG A 156 -7.98 -20.97 1.51
C ARG A 156 -8.23 -20.87 0.00
N LEU A 157 -7.24 -20.42 -0.78
CA LEU A 157 -7.19 -20.54 -2.24
C LEU A 157 -6.77 -21.96 -2.64
N THR A 158 -7.57 -22.95 -2.27
CA THR A 158 -7.44 -24.32 -2.77
C THR A 158 -8.59 -24.57 -3.74
N LYS A 159 -8.25 -24.51 -5.03
CA LYS A 159 -9.10 -24.79 -6.21
C LYS A 159 -10.22 -23.78 -6.48
N TYR A 160 -10.01 -22.99 -7.54
CA TYR A 160 -11.08 -22.65 -8.48
C TYR A 160 -10.96 -23.59 -9.67
#